data_AF-A0A2M9EKH3-F1
#
_entry.id   AF-A0A2M9EKH3-F1
#
_cell.length_a   1.000
_cell.length_b   1.000
_cell.length_c   1.000
_cell.angle_alpha   90.00
_cell.angle_beta   90.00
_cell.angle_gamma   90.00
#
_symmetry.space_group_name_H-M   'P 1'
#
loop_
_entity.id
_entity.type
_entity.pdbx_description
1 polymer ?
#
loop_
_entity_poly.entity_id
_entity_poly.type
_entity_poly.pdbx_seq_one_letter_code
_entity_poly.pdbx_strand_id
1 'polypeptide(L)'
;MTRLLLPLLLLLGCATDASAQRQGQTIRRCIAADGSLILTDKPCESIGATERVPRPLPQAPVRAPGIVHRPGMPPPLRDSCIRNLEELRGEVAAAIELKDANRLGGVYHWPGQSSRSSEAILQRLETIAQRRLIDVIAVGGGQSEPQWVENADGELVLIPGKRRAPTGLRVLQSTGSGSTSVTFGLRRHMGCLWISL
;
A
#
# COMPACT_ATOMS: atom_id res chain seq x y z
N MET A 1 71.93 -15.54 12.65
CA MET A 1 71.21 -16.33 11.62
C MET A 1 69.83 -16.65 12.19
N THR A 2 69.00 -15.66 12.53
CA THR A 2 68.13 -14.85 11.66
C THR A 2 67.25 -15.67 10.71
N ARG A 3 65.93 -15.59 10.99
CA ARG A 3 64.77 -15.73 10.08
C ARG A 3 64.38 -17.15 9.68
N LEU A 4 63.32 -17.67 10.30
CA LEU A 4 62.22 -18.41 9.64
C LEU A 4 61.22 -18.95 10.69
N LEU A 5 60.58 -18.08 11.47
CA LEU A 5 59.51 -18.49 12.39
C LEU A 5 58.35 -17.47 12.39
N LEU A 6 58.13 -16.80 11.25
CA LEU A 6 57.16 -15.71 11.14
C LEU A 6 56.19 -15.75 9.94
N PRO A 7 55.77 -16.91 9.36
CA PRO A 7 54.61 -16.90 8.48
C PRO A 7 53.39 -17.69 9.02
N LEU A 8 53.45 -18.33 10.19
CA LEU A 8 52.33 -19.15 10.69
C LEU A 8 51.39 -18.43 11.68
N LEU A 9 51.67 -17.18 12.07
CA LEU A 9 50.78 -16.42 12.98
C LEU A 9 49.78 -15.49 12.28
N LEU A 10 49.82 -15.37 10.95
CA LEU A 10 49.00 -14.41 10.19
C LEU A 10 47.76 -15.02 9.52
N LEU A 11 47.50 -16.32 9.68
CA LEU A 11 46.35 -17.01 9.10
C LEU A 11 45.24 -17.33 10.12
N LEU A 12 45.39 -16.94 11.39
CA LEU A 12 44.43 -17.22 12.47
C LEU A 12 43.58 -16.00 12.90
N GLY A 13 43.50 -14.95 12.08
CA GLY A 13 42.86 -13.67 12.45
C GLY A 13 41.51 -13.36 11.80
N CYS A 14 40.94 -14.23 10.96
CA CYS A 14 39.76 -13.88 10.14
C CYS A 14 38.49 -14.70 10.43
N ALA A 15 38.33 -15.25 11.64
CA ALA A 15 37.17 -16.10 11.95
C ALA A 15 36.58 -15.84 13.34
N THR A 16 36.09 -14.61 13.59
CA THR A 16 35.06 -14.24 14.58
C THR A 16 34.86 -12.73 14.39
N ASP A 17 33.87 -12.24 13.64
CA ASP A 17 32.52 -12.00 14.15
C ASP A 17 31.48 -12.18 13.03
N ALA A 18 31.14 -13.43 12.76
CA ALA A 18 29.90 -13.77 12.05
C ALA A 18 28.73 -13.80 13.04
N SER A 19 28.46 -12.66 13.67
CA SER A 19 27.19 -12.41 14.37
C SER A 19 26.68 -11.02 14.00
N ALA A 20 26.57 -10.77 12.68
CA ALA A 20 25.45 -10.00 12.18
C ALA A 20 24.18 -10.81 12.49
N GLN A 21 23.73 -10.70 13.74
CA GLN A 21 22.40 -11.14 14.13
C GLN A 21 21.47 -10.37 13.21
N ARG A 22 20.97 -11.04 12.16
CA ARG A 22 19.77 -10.62 11.46
C ARG A 22 18.71 -10.57 12.54
N GLN A 23 18.57 -9.42 13.19
CA GLN A 23 17.41 -9.12 14.02
C GLN A 23 16.24 -9.20 13.06
N GLY A 24 15.55 -10.36 13.04
CA GLY A 24 14.24 -10.44 12.42
C GLY A 24 13.43 -9.31 13.01
N GLN A 25 12.95 -8.40 12.16
CA GLN A 25 12.14 -7.26 12.55
C GLN A 25 10.97 -7.79 13.37
N THR A 26 11.08 -7.70 14.69
CA THR A 26 10.06 -8.20 15.59
C THR A 26 9.03 -7.09 15.67
N ILE A 27 7.88 -7.31 15.02
CA ILE A 27 6.75 -6.40 15.12
C ILE A 27 6.24 -6.45 16.56
N ARG A 28 6.44 -5.35 17.28
CA ARG A 28 5.95 -5.13 18.64
C ARG A 28 4.52 -4.60 18.59
N ARG A 29 3.72 -5.03 19.56
CA ARG A 29 2.35 -4.54 19.80
C ARG A 29 2.42 -3.52 20.93
N CYS A 30 2.19 -2.26 20.63
CA CYS A 30 2.26 -1.17 21.58
C CYS A 30 0.88 -0.58 21.83
N ILE A 31 0.61 -0.08 23.04
CA ILE A 31 -0.58 0.67 23.40
C ILE A 31 -0.19 2.14 23.60
N ALA A 32 -0.76 3.03 22.80
CA ALA A 32 -0.55 4.46 22.91
C ALA A 32 -1.31 5.07 24.11
N ALA A 33 -1.02 6.33 24.42
CA ALA A 33 -1.64 7.05 25.54
C ALA A 33 -3.18 7.16 25.42
N ASP A 34 -3.71 7.14 24.19
CA ASP A 34 -5.16 7.14 23.90
C ASP A 34 -5.80 5.74 23.95
N GLY A 35 -5.01 4.70 24.27
CA GLY A 35 -5.45 3.31 24.32
C GLY A 35 -5.44 2.58 22.98
N SER A 36 -5.02 3.23 21.88
CA SER A 36 -4.95 2.60 20.55
C SER A 36 -3.81 1.58 20.44
N LEU A 37 -4.02 0.54 19.62
CA LEU A 37 -3.01 -0.48 19.32
C LEU A 37 -2.13 -0.03 18.14
N ILE A 38 -0.83 0.08 18.37
CA ILE A 38 0.18 0.37 17.36
C ILE A 38 1.01 -0.90 17.10
N LEU A 39 1.24 -1.22 15.83
CA LEU A 39 2.19 -2.26 15.41
C LEU A 39 3.45 -1.56 14.88
N THR A 40 4.61 -1.87 15.47
CA THR A 40 5.86 -1.20 15.08
C THR A 40 7.06 -2.12 15.28
N ASP A 41 8.11 -1.93 14.47
CA ASP A 41 9.42 -2.54 14.65
C ASP A 41 10.36 -1.72 15.55
N LYS A 42 9.91 -0.55 16.04
CA LYS A 42 10.60 0.28 17.04
C LYS A 42 10.25 -0.16 18.47
N PRO A 43 11.10 0.16 19.46
CA PRO A 43 10.73 -0.01 20.87
C PRO A 43 9.49 0.84 21.21
N CYS A 44 8.51 0.28 21.92
CA CYS A 44 7.27 1.01 22.23
C CYS A 44 7.53 2.32 23.00
N GLU A 45 8.50 2.30 23.92
CA GLU A 45 8.91 3.48 24.69
C GLU A 45 9.40 4.64 23.81
N SER A 46 10.01 4.34 22.65
CA SER A 46 10.53 5.35 21.72
C SER A 46 9.43 6.16 21.03
N ILE A 47 8.19 5.69 21.07
CA ILE A 47 7.00 6.35 20.53
C ILE A 47 5.99 6.73 21.62
N GLY A 48 6.42 6.74 22.89
CA GLY A 48 5.56 7.06 24.03
C GLY A 48 4.44 6.03 24.26
N ALA A 49 4.64 4.80 23.80
CA ALA A 49 3.69 3.71 23.94
C ALA A 49 4.22 2.63 24.88
N THR A 50 3.35 1.76 25.36
CA THR A 50 3.72 0.65 26.25
C THR A 50 3.56 -0.68 25.54
N GLU A 51 4.52 -1.59 25.70
CA GLU A 51 4.46 -2.90 25.05
C GLU A 51 3.36 -3.77 25.66
N ARG A 52 2.51 -4.34 24.81
CA ARG A 52 1.48 -5.30 25.18
C ARG A 52 1.96 -6.69 24.85
N VAL A 53 2.39 -7.41 25.88
CA VAL A 53 2.61 -8.86 25.79
C VAL A 53 1.26 -9.53 25.48
N PRO A 54 1.15 -10.34 24.42
CA PRO A 54 -0.09 -11.05 24.13
C PRO A 54 -0.48 -11.93 25.33
N ARG A 55 -1.64 -11.66 25.93
CA ARG A 55 -2.25 -12.63 26.86
C ARG A 55 -2.51 -13.91 26.06
N PRO A 56 -2.09 -15.10 26.53
CA PRO A 56 -2.45 -16.35 25.89
C PRO A 56 -3.97 -16.38 25.69
N LEU A 57 -4.42 -16.51 24.43
CA LEU A 57 -5.83 -16.64 24.14
C LEU A 57 -6.30 -17.96 24.77
N PRO A 58 -7.39 -17.97 25.55
CA PRO A 58 -8.07 -19.21 25.88
C PRO A 58 -8.41 -19.92 24.56
N GLN A 59 -8.12 -21.23 24.47
CA GLN A 59 -8.47 -22.03 23.31
C GLN A 59 -10.00 -21.98 23.13
N ALA A 60 -10.48 -21.18 22.18
CA ALA A 60 -11.89 -21.12 21.86
C ALA A 60 -12.24 -22.37 21.02
N PRO A 61 -13.32 -23.10 21.35
CA PRO A 61 -13.77 -24.21 20.51
C PRO A 61 -14.13 -23.68 19.11
N VAL A 62 -13.63 -24.38 18.10
CA VAL A 62 -13.89 -24.11 16.67
C VAL A 62 -15.40 -24.20 16.43
N ARG A 63 -16.04 -23.06 16.12
CA ARG A 63 -17.45 -23.03 15.69
C ARG A 63 -17.52 -22.83 14.18
N ALA A 64 -18.38 -23.62 13.55
CA ALA A 64 -18.72 -23.66 12.13
C ALA A 64 -19.21 -22.29 11.58
N PRO A 65 -19.24 -22.09 10.23
CA PRO A 65 -19.27 -20.77 9.62
C PRO A 65 -20.65 -20.14 9.73
N GLY A 66 -20.72 -19.03 10.44
CA GLY A 66 -21.83 -18.09 10.41
C GLY A 66 -21.25 -16.71 10.61
N ILE A 67 -21.36 -15.84 9.60
CA ILE A 67 -20.91 -14.45 9.69
C ILE A 67 -21.85 -13.72 10.65
N VAL A 68 -21.45 -13.69 11.92
CA VAL A 68 -22.00 -12.77 12.90
C VAL A 68 -20.98 -11.65 13.02
N HIS A 69 -21.33 -10.45 12.54
CA HIS A 69 -20.54 -9.24 12.80
C HIS A 69 -20.52 -9.03 14.32
N ARG A 70 -19.41 -9.41 14.96
CA ARG A 70 -19.16 -9.13 16.38
C ARG A 70 -18.60 -7.71 16.49
N PRO A 71 -19.16 -6.84 17.36
CA PRO A 71 -18.52 -5.59 17.73
C PRO A 71 -17.12 -5.88 18.28
N GLY A 72 -16.08 -5.27 17.70
CA GLY A 72 -14.69 -5.43 18.12
C GLY A 72 -13.88 -6.51 17.38
N MET A 73 -14.44 -7.19 16.37
CA MET A 73 -13.65 -7.96 15.42
C MET A 73 -13.29 -7.06 14.24
N PRO A 74 -12.00 -6.90 13.87
CA PRO A 74 -11.63 -6.16 12.67
C PRO A 74 -12.38 -6.78 11.47
N PRO A 75 -12.88 -5.96 10.53
CA PRO A 75 -13.58 -6.48 9.36
C PRO A 75 -12.71 -7.56 8.72
N PRO A 76 -13.31 -8.65 8.18
CA PRO A 76 -12.54 -9.65 7.46
C PRO A 76 -11.65 -8.91 6.47
N LEU A 77 -10.35 -9.25 6.47
CA LEU A 77 -9.40 -8.75 5.47
C LEU A 77 -10.11 -8.89 4.14
N ARG A 78 -10.60 -7.76 3.60
CA ARG A 78 -11.24 -7.75 2.29
C ARG A 78 -10.22 -8.40 1.37
N ASP A 79 -10.67 -9.29 0.49
CA ASP A 79 -9.83 -9.84 -0.56
C ASP A 79 -8.99 -8.68 -1.10
N SER A 80 -7.69 -8.70 -0.81
CA SER A 80 -6.78 -7.55 -0.99
C SER A 80 -6.60 -7.18 -2.47
N CYS A 81 -7.26 -7.94 -3.34
CA CYS A 81 -7.19 -7.88 -4.78
C CYS A 81 -8.44 -7.21 -5.35
N ILE A 82 -8.47 -5.90 -5.35
CA ILE A 82 -9.50 -5.14 -6.06
C ILE A 82 -9.32 -5.37 -7.56
N ARG A 83 -10.36 -5.85 -8.27
CA ARG A 83 -10.28 -6.13 -9.73
C ARG A 83 -11.09 -5.16 -10.57
N ASN A 84 -11.99 -4.42 -9.93
CA ASN A 84 -12.90 -3.49 -10.55
C ASN A 84 -12.47 -2.04 -10.27
N LEU A 85 -12.53 -1.18 -11.29
CA LEU A 85 -12.14 0.22 -11.16
C LEU A 85 -13.05 0.98 -10.18
N GLU A 86 -14.34 0.70 -10.23
CA GLU A 86 -15.32 1.38 -9.37
C GLU A 86 -15.12 1.03 -7.89
N GLU A 87 -14.75 -0.22 -7.60
CA GLU A 87 -14.38 -0.65 -6.26
C GLU A 87 -13.08 0.02 -5.79
N LEU A 88 -12.08 0.15 -6.66
CA LEU A 88 -10.84 0.86 -6.32
C LEU A 88 -11.08 2.35 -6.05
N ARG A 89 -11.92 2.98 -6.88
CA ARG A 89 -12.35 4.37 -6.71
C ARG A 89 -13.05 4.55 -5.36
N GLY A 90 -13.95 3.64 -5.00
CA GLY A 90 -14.65 3.63 -3.72
C GLY A 90 -13.70 3.44 -2.53
N GLU A 91 -12.73 2.53 -2.61
CA GLU A 91 -11.76 2.31 -1.53
C GLU A 91 -10.84 3.53 -1.34
N VAL A 92 -10.38 4.15 -2.42
CA VAL A 92 -9.61 5.40 -2.35
C VAL A 92 -10.43 6.53 -1.72
N ALA A 93 -11.70 6.67 -2.10
CA ALA A 93 -12.60 7.67 -1.51
C ALA A 93 -12.79 7.42 0.00
N ALA A 94 -13.13 6.19 0.38
CA ALA A 94 -13.35 5.80 1.77
C ALA A 94 -12.10 6.00 2.63
N ALA A 95 -10.91 5.67 2.12
CA ALA A 95 -9.65 5.87 2.83
C ALA A 95 -9.41 7.36 3.15
N ILE A 96 -9.72 8.28 2.22
CA ILE A 96 -9.57 9.72 2.44
C ILE A 96 -10.67 10.25 3.37
N GLU A 97 -11.92 9.84 3.20
CA GLU A 97 -13.03 10.26 4.06
C GLU A 97 -12.80 9.84 5.53
N LEU A 98 -12.24 8.64 5.74
CA LEU A 98 -11.86 8.12 7.05
C LEU A 98 -10.51 8.65 7.55
N LYS A 99 -9.78 9.45 6.74
CA LYS A 99 -8.42 9.92 7.02
C LYS A 99 -7.44 8.80 7.35
N ASP A 100 -7.59 7.66 6.68
CA ASP A 100 -6.85 6.44 6.91
C ASP A 100 -5.80 6.23 5.80
N ALA A 101 -4.57 6.64 6.08
CA ALA A 101 -3.44 6.48 5.17
C ALA A 101 -3.04 5.00 4.98
N ASN A 102 -3.29 4.15 5.98
CA ASN A 102 -2.98 2.72 5.87
C ASN A 102 -3.92 2.03 4.88
N ARG A 103 -5.19 2.47 4.80
CA ARG A 103 -6.10 2.01 3.74
C ARG A 103 -5.62 2.40 2.34
N LEU A 104 -5.12 3.64 2.15
CA LEU A 104 -4.48 4.02 0.87
C LEU A 104 -3.24 3.15 0.60
N GLY A 105 -2.42 2.90 1.62
CA GLY A 105 -1.27 2.00 1.53
C GLY A 105 -1.66 0.58 1.15
N GLY A 106 -2.81 0.09 1.61
CA GLY A 106 -3.33 -1.24 1.29
C GLY A 106 -3.65 -1.45 -0.19
N VAL A 107 -3.92 -0.38 -0.93
CA VAL A 107 -4.22 -0.41 -2.38
C VAL A 107 -3.11 0.18 -3.25
N TYR A 108 -1.95 0.53 -2.66
CA TYR A 108 -0.79 1.06 -3.37
C TYR A 108 0.11 -0.04 -3.94
N HIS A 109 0.68 0.19 -5.12
CA HIS A 109 1.63 -0.72 -5.77
C HIS A 109 3.06 -0.55 -5.20
N TRP A 110 3.35 -1.26 -4.11
CA TRP A 110 4.66 -1.27 -3.44
C TRP A 110 5.85 -1.99 -4.12
N PRO A 111 5.67 -2.99 -5.01
CA PRO A 111 6.81 -3.73 -5.55
C PRO A 111 7.88 -2.85 -6.21
N GLY A 112 9.14 -3.12 -5.88
CA GLY A 112 10.31 -2.41 -6.42
C GLY A 112 10.77 -1.19 -5.62
N GLN A 113 10.11 -0.85 -4.50
CA GLN A 113 10.49 0.30 -3.68
C GLN A 113 11.53 -0.04 -2.61
N SER A 114 12.50 0.86 -2.41
CA SER A 114 13.42 0.82 -1.27
C SER A 114 12.76 1.36 0.00
N SER A 115 13.31 1.07 1.19
CA SER A 115 12.74 1.57 2.45
C SER A 115 12.56 3.09 2.47
N ARG A 116 13.57 3.84 1.99
CA ARG A 116 13.51 5.32 1.90
C ARG A 116 12.41 5.79 0.94
N SER A 117 12.26 5.12 -0.21
CA SER A 117 11.18 5.41 -1.16
C SER A 117 9.82 5.15 -0.52
N SER A 118 9.67 4.00 0.14
CA SER A 118 8.43 3.59 0.79
C SER A 118 7.99 4.56 1.89
N GLU A 119 8.93 5.05 2.71
CA GLU A 119 8.66 6.07 3.73
C GLU A 119 8.17 7.39 3.09
N ALA A 120 8.84 7.87 2.04
CA ALA A 120 8.43 9.09 1.34
C ALA A 120 7.05 8.96 0.66
N ILE A 121 6.77 7.78 0.10
CA ILE A 121 5.45 7.45 -0.47
C ILE A 121 4.39 7.47 0.61
N LEU A 122 4.63 6.81 1.75
CA LEU A 122 3.68 6.75 2.85
C LEU A 122 3.37 8.15 3.41
N GLN A 123 4.38 9.00 3.63
CA GLN A 123 4.18 10.40 4.04
C GLN A 123 3.32 11.19 3.04
N ARG A 124 3.50 10.92 1.74
CA ARG A 124 2.68 11.53 0.69
C ARG A 124 1.24 11.01 0.72
N LEU A 125 1.03 9.72 0.93
CA LEU A 125 -0.29 9.12 1.11
C LEU A 125 -0.99 9.66 2.37
N GLU A 126 -0.28 9.84 3.49
CA GLU A 126 -0.79 10.48 4.71
C GLU A 126 -1.26 11.91 4.44
N THR A 127 -0.45 12.70 3.75
CA THR A 127 -0.81 14.06 3.35
C THR A 127 -2.07 14.10 2.49
N ILE A 128 -2.23 13.14 1.58
CA ILE A 128 -3.43 13.01 0.76
C ILE A 128 -4.63 12.61 1.62
N ALA A 129 -4.51 11.59 2.48
CA ALA A 129 -5.59 11.09 3.33
C ALA A 129 -6.14 12.16 4.29
N GLN A 130 -5.30 13.08 4.77
CA GLN A 130 -5.73 14.11 5.73
C GLN A 130 -6.53 15.27 5.13
N ARG A 131 -6.54 15.42 3.80
CA ARG A 131 -7.28 16.51 3.13
C ARG A 131 -8.70 16.09 2.81
N ARG A 132 -9.64 17.04 2.93
CA ARG A 132 -11.06 16.81 2.63
C ARG A 132 -11.26 16.42 1.17
N LEU A 133 -11.91 15.29 0.95
CA LEU A 133 -12.29 14.81 -0.38
C LEU A 133 -13.39 15.70 -0.99
N ILE A 134 -13.25 15.99 -2.29
CA ILE A 134 -14.30 16.55 -3.13
C ILE A 134 -14.83 15.45 -4.07
N ASP A 135 -13.93 14.80 -4.81
CA ASP A 135 -14.29 13.72 -5.74
C ASP A 135 -13.08 12.84 -6.11
N VAL A 136 -13.35 11.64 -6.63
CA VAL A 136 -12.35 10.73 -7.23
C VAL A 136 -12.82 10.36 -8.64
N ILE A 137 -12.11 10.85 -9.65
CA ILE A 137 -12.52 10.76 -11.07
C ILE A 137 -11.55 9.85 -11.84
N ALA A 138 -12.08 8.93 -12.64
CA ALA A 138 -11.28 8.14 -13.57
C ALA A 138 -10.78 9.01 -14.74
N VAL A 139 -9.49 8.91 -15.08
CA VAL A 139 -8.86 9.69 -16.15
C VAL A 139 -8.14 8.80 -17.17
N GLY A 140 -7.97 9.32 -18.39
CA GLY A 140 -7.23 8.64 -19.48
C GLY A 140 -7.99 7.50 -20.18
N GLY A 141 -9.24 7.25 -19.82
CA GLY A 141 -10.13 6.30 -20.49
C GLY A 141 -11.14 6.98 -21.42
N GLY A 142 -12.02 6.19 -22.03
CA GLY A 142 -13.12 6.69 -22.86
C GLY A 142 -13.38 5.84 -24.09
N GLN A 143 -14.26 6.31 -24.96
CA GLN A 143 -14.46 5.73 -26.29
C GLN A 143 -13.96 6.75 -27.30
N SER A 144 -13.13 6.32 -28.27
CA SER A 144 -12.85 7.20 -29.39
C SER A 144 -14.13 7.44 -30.18
N GLU A 145 -14.22 8.58 -30.83
CA GLU A 145 -15.34 8.86 -31.74
C GLU A 145 -15.32 7.82 -32.89
N PRO A 146 -16.49 7.28 -33.27
CA PRO A 146 -16.58 6.44 -34.46
C PRO A 146 -16.23 7.26 -35.70
N GLN A 147 -15.58 6.63 -36.67
CA GLN A 147 -15.14 7.29 -37.89
C GLN A 147 -15.86 6.71 -39.11
N TRP A 148 -16.24 7.57 -40.05
CA TRP A 148 -16.71 7.13 -41.36
C TRP A 148 -15.55 7.20 -42.34
N VAL A 149 -15.24 6.08 -42.98
CA VAL A 149 -14.14 5.97 -43.93
C VAL A 149 -14.66 5.36 -45.22
N GLU A 150 -14.31 5.98 -46.34
CA GLU A 150 -14.65 5.47 -47.67
C GLU A 150 -13.76 4.26 -47.99
N ASN A 151 -14.37 3.14 -48.38
CA ASN A 151 -13.65 1.94 -48.77
C ASN A 151 -13.18 2.01 -50.24
N ALA A 152 -12.53 0.96 -50.73
CA ALA A 152 -12.05 0.89 -52.11
C ALA A 152 -13.17 0.97 -53.17
N ASP A 153 -14.41 0.67 -52.77
CA ASP A 153 -15.60 0.66 -53.62
C ASP A 153 -16.38 1.99 -53.56
N GLY A 154 -15.88 3.00 -52.83
CA GLY A 154 -16.53 4.30 -52.67
C GLY A 154 -17.67 4.33 -51.63
N GLU A 155 -17.82 3.27 -50.84
CA GLU A 155 -18.84 3.17 -49.80
C GLU A 155 -18.31 3.70 -48.47
N LEU A 156 -19.10 4.54 -47.79
CA LEU A 156 -18.81 5.02 -46.44
C LEU A 156 -19.06 3.90 -45.42
N VAL A 157 -17.96 3.37 -44.87
CA VAL A 157 -17.99 2.33 -43.84
C VAL A 157 -17.77 2.95 -42.45
N LEU A 158 -18.59 2.55 -41.49
CA LEU A 158 -18.43 2.93 -40.09
C LEU A 158 -17.32 2.11 -39.43
N ILE A 159 -16.27 2.78 -38.96
CA ILE A 159 -15.26 2.22 -38.06
C ILE A 159 -15.67 2.53 -36.63
N PRO A 160 -16.05 1.51 -35.82
CA PRO A 160 -16.45 1.73 -34.45
C PRO A 160 -15.32 2.34 -33.61
N GLY A 161 -15.69 3.22 -32.69
CA GLY A 161 -14.77 3.79 -31.72
C GLY A 161 -14.12 2.72 -30.84
N LYS A 162 -12.81 2.85 -30.59
CA LYS A 162 -12.09 1.96 -29.68
C LYS A 162 -12.27 2.40 -28.24
N ARG A 163 -12.69 1.47 -27.37
CA ARG A 163 -12.72 1.70 -25.92
C ARG A 163 -11.31 1.66 -25.34
N ARG A 164 -11.00 2.65 -24.50
CA ARG A 164 -9.73 2.76 -23.75
C ARG A 164 -10.03 2.66 -22.26
N ALA A 165 -9.31 1.78 -21.58
CA ALA A 165 -9.39 1.67 -20.13
C ALA A 165 -8.79 2.93 -19.48
N PRO A 166 -9.34 3.41 -18.35
CA PRO A 166 -8.73 4.47 -17.57
C PRO A 166 -7.29 4.13 -17.16
N THR A 167 -6.43 5.14 -17.17
CA THR A 167 -5.01 5.02 -16.82
C THR A 167 -4.70 5.60 -15.45
N GLY A 168 -5.63 6.32 -14.84
CA GLY A 168 -5.45 6.95 -13.55
C GLY A 168 -6.75 7.25 -12.80
N LEU A 169 -6.59 7.60 -11.53
CA LEU A 169 -7.62 8.18 -10.67
C LEU A 169 -7.16 9.57 -10.23
N ARG A 170 -7.88 10.61 -10.64
CA ARG A 170 -7.66 11.98 -10.17
C ARG A 170 -8.51 12.24 -8.94
N VAL A 171 -7.85 12.46 -7.81
CA VAL A 171 -8.46 12.87 -6.55
C VAL A 171 -8.49 14.39 -6.51
N LEU A 172 -9.68 14.94 -6.30
CA LEU A 172 -9.92 16.37 -6.08
C LEU A 172 -10.14 16.59 -4.58
N GLN A 173 -9.42 17.55 -4.01
CA GLN A 173 -9.44 17.80 -2.56
C GLN A 173 -9.55 19.30 -2.28
N SER A 174 -10.17 19.66 -1.16
CA SER A 174 -10.23 21.05 -0.72
C SER A 174 -9.00 21.44 0.08
N THR A 175 -8.52 22.67 -0.14
CA THR A 175 -7.43 23.30 0.63
C THR A 175 -7.94 24.38 1.60
N GLY A 176 -9.26 24.47 1.82
CA GLY A 176 -9.90 25.51 2.64
C GLY A 176 -10.17 26.81 1.86
N SER A 177 -9.18 27.32 1.12
CA SER A 177 -9.32 28.51 0.26
C SER A 177 -9.52 28.19 -1.22
N GLY A 178 -9.42 26.91 -1.60
CA GLY A 178 -9.54 26.46 -2.99
C GLY A 178 -9.60 24.94 -3.11
N SER A 179 -9.19 24.44 -4.27
CA SER A 179 -9.07 23.01 -4.54
C SER A 179 -7.68 22.66 -5.06
N THR A 180 -7.27 21.44 -4.79
CA THR A 180 -6.05 20.82 -5.32
C THR A 180 -6.40 19.46 -5.90
N SER A 181 -5.55 18.94 -6.78
CA SER A 181 -5.73 17.60 -7.32
C SER A 181 -4.43 16.82 -7.35
N VAL A 182 -4.55 15.51 -7.15
CA VAL A 182 -3.48 14.53 -7.33
C VAL A 182 -4.00 13.42 -8.22
N THR A 183 -3.20 12.99 -9.19
CA THR A 183 -3.57 11.86 -10.04
C THR A 183 -2.71 10.65 -9.67
N PHE A 184 -3.36 9.60 -9.21
CA PHE A 184 -2.75 8.28 -9.11
C PHE A 184 -2.74 7.60 -10.48
N GLY A 185 -1.62 6.97 -10.83
CA GLY A 185 -1.59 6.01 -11.92
C GLY A 185 -2.30 4.71 -11.54
N LEU A 186 -2.84 4.00 -12.52
CA LEU A 186 -3.41 2.66 -12.34
C LEU A 186 -2.42 1.60 -12.81
N ARG A 187 -2.17 0.60 -11.96
CA ARG A 187 -1.33 -0.55 -12.26
C ARG A 187 -2.13 -1.84 -12.15
N ARG A 188 -1.91 -2.75 -13.10
CA ARG A 188 -2.36 -4.15 -12.98
C ARG A 188 -1.17 -5.00 -12.56
N HIS A 189 -1.29 -5.67 -11.42
CA HIS A 189 -0.24 -6.56 -10.91
C HIS A 189 -0.89 -7.72 -10.18
N MET A 190 -0.47 -8.96 -10.49
CA MET A 190 -1.03 -10.21 -9.95
C MET A 190 -2.57 -10.31 -10.07
N GLY A 191 -3.14 -9.80 -11.16
CA GLY A 191 -4.59 -9.85 -11.40
C GLY A 191 -5.42 -8.79 -10.66
N CYS A 192 -4.78 -7.91 -9.88
CA CYS A 192 -5.44 -6.84 -9.12
C CYS A 192 -5.11 -5.46 -9.72
N LEU A 193 -5.94 -4.48 -9.40
CA LEU A 193 -5.75 -3.06 -9.67
C LEU A 193 -5.15 -2.37 -8.44
N TRP A 194 -4.15 -1.54 -8.70
CA TRP A 194 -3.40 -0.82 -7.68
C TRP A 194 -3.25 0.65 -8.09
N ILE A 195 -3.16 1.54 -7.11
CA ILE A 195 -2.75 2.93 -7.34
C ILE A 195 -1.22 3.07 -7.28
N SER A 196 -0.68 4.03 -8.02
CA SER A 196 0.73 4.43 -7.94
C SER A 196 0.88 5.96 -8.00
N LEU A 197 1.99 6.46 -7.46
CA LEU A 197 2.39 7.87 -7.53
C LEU A 197 3.44 8.09 -8.62
#